data_AF-A0A352UIA9-F1
#
_entry.id   AF-A0A352UIA9-F1
#
_cell.length_a   1.000
_cell.length_b   1.000
_cell.length_c   1.000
_cell.angle_alpha   90.00
_cell.angle_beta   90.00
_cell.angle_gamma   90.00
#
_symmetry.space_group_name_H-M   'P 1'
#
loop_
_entity.id
_entity.type
_entity.pdbx_description
1 polymer ?
#
loop_
_entity_poly.entity_id
_entity_poly.type
_entity_poly.pdbx_seq_one_letter_code
_entity_poly.pdbx_strand_id
1 'polypeptide(L)' 'MSTFDEVNVFFDRAADRLGMADGVREMLRSPWRELRVTVPVRMDNGEIEVFTG' A
#
# COMPACT_ATOMS: atom_id res chain seq x y z
N MET A 1 1.31 5.80 -14.84
CA MET A 1 1.20 4.62 -13.96
C MET A 1 1.39 5.10 -12.54
N SER A 2 0.65 4.55 -11.57
CA SER A 2 0.93 4.80 -10.16
C SER A 2 2.19 4.02 -9.73
N THR A 3 2.85 4.43 -8.64
CA THR A 3 3.99 3.67 -8.07
C THR A 3 3.60 2.22 -7.74
N PHE A 4 2.36 2.00 -7.33
CA PHE A 4 1.81 0.66 -7.10
C PHE A 4 1.78 -0.17 -8.39
N ASP A 5 1.32 0.41 -9.50
CA ASP A 5 1.29 -0.28 -10.81
C ASP A 5 2.70 -0.64 -11.28
N GLU A 6 3.68 0.26 -11.08
CA GLU A 6 5.07 0.05 -11.47
C GLU A 6 5.70 -1.13 -10.70
N VAL A 7 5.44 -1.24 -9.40
CA VAL A 7 5.94 -2.36 -8.58
C VAL A 7 5.28 -3.68 -9.01
N ASN A 8 3.99 -3.66 -9.32
CA ASN A 8 3.28 -4.86 -9.73
C ASN A 8 3.79 -5.46 -11.04
N VAL A 9 4.36 -4.65 -11.95
CA VAL A 9 5.04 -5.18 -13.15
C VAL A 9 6.21 -6.11 -12.78
N PHE A 10 6.97 -5.80 -11.74
CA PHE A 10 8.07 -6.64 -11.28
C PHE A 10 7.57 -7.90 -10.57
N PHE A 11 6.54 -7.76 -9.72
CA PHE A 11 5.88 -8.89 -9.07
C PHE A 11 5.35 -9.88 -10.11
N ASP A 12 4.66 -9.38 -11.13
CA ASP A 12 4.07 -10.19 -12.19
C ASP A 12 5.10 -11.02 -12.94
N ARG A 13 6.23 -10.41 -13.33
CA ARG A 13 7.34 -11.12 -13.98
C ARG A 13 7.94 -12.22 -13.10
N ALA A 14 8.03 -11.99 -11.80
CA ALA A 14 8.52 -12.99 -10.85
C ALA A 14 7.52 -14.14 -10.67
N ALA A 15 6.23 -13.83 -10.55
CA ALA A 15 5.15 -14.81 -10.43
C ALA A 15 5.10 -15.73 -11.66
N ASP A 16 5.26 -15.17 -12.87
CA ASP A 16 5.33 -15.93 -14.12
C ASP A 16 6.51 -16.91 -14.11
N ARG A 17 7.70 -16.45 -13.68
CA ARG A 17 8.91 -17.29 -13.62
C ARG A 17 8.82 -18.42 -12.60
N LEU A 18 8.03 -18.21 -11.53
CA LEU A 18 7.79 -19.20 -10.49
C LEU A 18 6.63 -20.16 -10.82
N GLY A 19 5.91 -19.93 -11.92
CA GLY A 19 4.70 -20.70 -12.25
C GLY A 19 3.62 -20.58 -11.19
N MET A 20 3.49 -19.39 -10.59
CA MET A 20 2.54 -19.16 -9.49
C MET A 20 1.11 -19.32 -9.98
N ALA A 21 0.27 -20.02 -9.19
CA ALA A 21 -1.14 -20.17 -9.48
C ALA A 21 -1.87 -18.82 -9.42
N ASP A 22 -2.80 -18.57 -10.34
CA ASP A 22 -3.48 -17.29 -10.50
C ASP A 22 -4.18 -16.80 -9.22
N GLY A 23 -4.78 -17.72 -8.45
CA GLY A 23 -5.43 -17.37 -7.19
C GLY A 23 -4.46 -16.82 -6.13
N VAL A 24 -3.24 -17.35 -6.08
CA VAL A 24 -2.18 -16.88 -5.17
C VAL A 24 -1.64 -15.54 -5.67
N ARG A 25 -1.48 -15.39 -6.99
CA ARG A 25 -1.04 -14.16 -7.63
C ARG A 25 -1.98 -12.99 -7.34
N GLU A 26 -3.28 -13.18 -7.54
CA GLU A 26 -4.30 -12.16 -7.28
C GLU A 26 -4.34 -11.76 -5.79
N MET A 27 -4.23 -12.74 -4.88
CA MET A 27 -4.20 -12.47 -3.44
C MET A 27 -2.99 -11.63 -3.02
N LEU A 28 -1.82 -11.84 -3.63
CA LEU A 28 -0.57 -11.15 -3.28
C LEU A 28 -0.38 -9.81 -4.02
N ARG A 29 -1.13 -9.57 -5.09
CA ARG A 29 -1.03 -8.36 -5.92
C ARG A 29 -1.53 -7.09 -5.21
N SER A 30 -2.39 -7.25 -4.20
CA SER A 30 -2.92 -6.13 -3.44
C SER A 30 -2.76 -6.33 -1.94
N PRO A 31 -2.56 -5.26 -1.16
CA PRO A 31 -2.51 -5.37 0.29
C PRO A 31 -3.88 -5.82 0.83
N TRP A 32 -3.85 -6.71 1.81
CA TRP A 32 -5.06 -7.23 2.44
C TRP A 32 -5.86 -6.15 3.19
N ARG A 33 -5.17 -5.15 3.76
CA ARG A 33 -5.79 -4.06 4.50
C ARG A 33 -4.90 -2.81 4.45
N GLU A 34 -5.52 -1.69 4.17
CA GLU A 34 -4.96 -0.35 4.37
C GLU A 34 -5.85 0.40 5.35
N LEU A 35 -5.25 1.20 6.22
CA LEU A 35 -5.98 2.04 7.16
C LEU A 35 -5.46 3.46 7.03
N ARG A 36 -6.37 4.39 6.74
CA ARG A 36 -6.10 5.82 6.79
C ARG A 36 -6.66 6.38 8.09
N VAL A 37 -5.84 7.10 8.82
CA VAL A 37 -6.21 7.71 10.09
C VAL A 37 -6.01 9.22 10.06
N THR A 38 -6.76 9.89 10.91
CA THR A 38 -6.66 11.33 11.12
C THR A 38 -6.24 11.55 12.56
N VAL A 39 -5.04 12.11 12.76
CA VAL A 39 -4.42 12.27 14.08
C VAL A 39 -4.36 13.76 14.42
N PRO A 40 -5.18 14.25 15.37
CA PRO A 40 -5.02 15.59 15.90
C PRO A 40 -3.82 15.64 16.83
N VAL A 41 -2.92 16.57 16.60
CA VAL A 41 -1.72 16.81 17.40
C VAL A 41 -1.81 18.21 17.99
N ARG A 42 -1.63 18.31 19.31
CA ARG A 42 -1.42 19.59 19.97
C ARG A 42 0.04 19.98 19.79
N MET A 43 0.26 21.10 19.10
CA MET A 43 1.57 21.64 18.80
C MET A 43 2.15 22.37 20.01
N ASP A 44 3.46 22.66 19.99
CA ASP A 44 4.17 23.32 21.09
C ASP A 44 3.62 24.73 21.40
N ASN A 45 3.09 25.42 20.38
CA ASN A 45 2.44 26.72 20.53
C ASN A 45 1.00 26.63 21.11
N GLY A 46 0.50 25.42 21.37
CA GLY A 46 -0.83 25.15 21.92
C GLY A 46 -1.95 24.97 20.88
N GLU A 47 -1.68 25.21 19.59
CA GLU A 47 -2.64 24.99 18.50
C GLU A 47 -2.85 23.50 18.23
N ILE A 48 -4.01 23.13 17.68
CA ILE A 48 -4.29 21.76 17.24
C ILE A 48 -4.17 21.71 15.72
N GLU A 49 -3.29 20.84 15.24
CA GLU A 49 -3.14 20.54 13.82
C GLU A 49 -3.54 19.09 13.55
N VAL A 50 -4.14 18.83 12.39
CA VAL A 50 -4.70 17.52 12.04
C VAL A 50 -3.88 16.89 10.91
N PHE A 51 -3.27 15.75 11.19
CA PHE A 51 -2.43 15.02 10.24
C PHE A 51 -3.16 13.79 9.69
N THR A 52 -2.88 13.45 8.43
CA THR A 52 -3.35 12.21 7.81
C THR A 52 -2.20 11.22 7.72
N GLY A 53 -2.45 9.99 8.15
CA GLY A 53 -1.51 8.86 8.03
C GLY A 53 -2.21 7.59 7.59
#